data_AF-A0AAW4TDV3-F1
#
_entry.id   AF-A0AAW4TDV3-F1
#
_cell.length_a   1.000
_cell.length_b   1.000
_cell.length_c   1.000
_cell.angle_alpha   90.00
_cell.angle_beta   90.00
_cell.angle_gamma   90.00
#
_symmetry.space_group_name_H-M   'P 1'
#
loop_
_entity.id
_entity.type
_entity.pdbx_description
1 polymer ?
#
loop_
_entity_poly.entity_id
_entity_poly.type
_entity_poly.pdbx_seq_one_letter_code
_entity_poly.pdbx_strand_id
1 'polypeptide(L)'
;MRGIFVLLMLSFVLSACIFNPARDRPVRSPTTFLRDVKIVVDSGDLGNVEFVGNQLRIVCDSGSPEPVRDREGTIKGYGVDVKCTASSKEYEKERNFNYGLFWPDGMNFYRAGLSLPINGGAMCITPFDLLEVFGDVEKYPVSHWGSWSYMYKRSDINSRAVFSIDGNGCVGGVYVSMNRERVR
;
A
#
# COMPACT_ATOMS: atom_id res chain seq x y z
N MET A 1 -9.01 -58.17 -40.68
CA MET A 1 -8.21 -57.46 -39.67
C MET A 1 -8.48 -55.98 -39.79
N ARG A 2 -9.42 -55.47 -38.98
CA ARG A 2 -9.86 -54.07 -38.95
C ARG A 2 -9.60 -53.56 -37.53
N GLY A 3 -8.49 -52.86 -37.33
CA GLY A 3 -8.22 -52.14 -36.10
C GLY A 3 -8.51 -50.66 -36.34
N ILE A 4 -9.70 -50.20 -35.96
CA ILE A 4 -10.03 -48.77 -36.00
C ILE A 4 -9.60 -48.18 -34.66
N PHE A 5 -8.59 -47.31 -34.74
CA PHE A 5 -8.12 -46.40 -33.72
C PHE A 5 -9.29 -45.65 -33.09
N VAL A 6 -9.55 -45.88 -31.80
CA VAL A 6 -10.38 -44.98 -30.99
C VAL A 6 -9.42 -44.07 -30.24
N LEU A 7 -9.08 -42.93 -30.84
CA LEU A 7 -8.54 -41.77 -30.15
C LEU A 7 -9.66 -41.24 -29.23
N LEU A 8 -9.64 -41.66 -27.96
CA LEU A 8 -10.48 -41.06 -26.94
C LEU A 8 -9.82 -39.73 -26.55
N MET A 9 -10.33 -38.65 -27.13
CA MET A 9 -10.06 -37.26 -26.77
C MET A 9 -10.39 -37.05 -25.29
N LEU A 10 -9.41 -37.28 -24.41
CA LEU A 10 -9.42 -36.75 -23.05
C LEU A 10 -9.08 -35.25 -23.14
N SER A 11 -10.09 -34.47 -23.47
CA SER A 11 -10.09 -33.03 -23.33
C SER A 11 -10.12 -32.69 -21.83
N PHE A 12 -8.97 -32.81 -21.17
CA PHE A 12 -8.74 -32.20 -19.86
C PHE A 12 -8.85 -30.69 -20.05
N VAL A 13 -10.04 -30.15 -19.81
CA VAL A 13 -10.22 -28.72 -19.60
C VAL A 13 -9.59 -28.43 -18.24
N LEU A 14 -8.27 -28.23 -18.23
CA LEU A 14 -7.60 -27.58 -17.12
C LEU A 14 -8.16 -26.16 -17.09
N SER A 15 -9.26 -25.98 -16.35
CA SER A 15 -9.66 -24.68 -15.87
C SER A 15 -8.51 -24.22 -14.98
N ALA A 16 -7.58 -23.48 -15.56
CA ALA A 16 -6.63 -22.71 -14.78
C ALA A 16 -7.49 -21.70 -14.02
N CYS A 17 -7.85 -22.02 -12.78
CA CYS A 17 -8.23 -21.00 -11.83
C CYS A 17 -7.07 -20.01 -11.85
N ILE A 18 -7.33 -18.81 -12.38
CA ILE A 18 -6.38 -17.71 -12.33
C ILE A 18 -6.24 -17.38 -10.85
N PHE A 19 -5.31 -18.06 -10.18
CA PHE A 19 -4.96 -17.78 -8.80
C PHE A 19 -4.51 -16.33 -8.77
N ASN A 20 -5.22 -15.49 -8.04
CA ASN A 20 -4.82 -14.11 -7.84
C ASN A 20 -4.18 -14.05 -6.44
N PRO A 21 -2.84 -14.07 -6.35
CA PRO A 21 -2.14 -14.20 -5.07
C PRO A 21 -2.47 -13.07 -4.09
N ALA A 22 -2.94 -11.91 -4.57
CA ALA A 22 -3.43 -10.85 -3.70
C ALA A 22 -4.80 -11.21 -3.11
N ARG A 23 -5.76 -11.62 -3.95
CA ARG A 23 -7.16 -11.84 -3.53
C ARG A 23 -7.42 -13.16 -2.79
N ASP A 24 -6.64 -14.19 -3.10
CA ASP A 24 -6.92 -15.55 -2.62
C ASP A 24 -6.22 -15.90 -1.30
N ARG A 25 -5.35 -15.01 -0.80
CA ARG A 25 -4.70 -15.18 0.51
C ARG A 25 -5.68 -14.94 1.66
N PRO A 26 -5.51 -15.65 2.79
CA PRO A 26 -6.27 -15.37 4.01
C PRO A 26 -5.91 -13.98 4.55
N VAL A 27 -6.89 -13.35 5.22
CA VAL A 27 -6.71 -12.12 5.99
C VAL A 27 -5.66 -12.39 7.07
N ARG A 28 -4.66 -11.51 7.22
CA ARG A 28 -3.66 -11.60 8.30
C ARG A 28 -4.29 -11.19 9.63
N SER A 29 -3.61 -11.55 10.72
CA SER A 29 -3.89 -10.91 12.01
C SER A 29 -3.53 -9.41 11.95
N PRO A 30 -4.20 -8.56 12.75
CA PRO A 30 -3.83 -7.15 12.91
C PRO A 30 -2.33 -6.94 13.14
N THR A 31 -1.74 -7.69 14.07
CA THR A 31 -0.31 -7.58 14.41
C THR A 31 0.62 -7.96 13.25
N THR A 32 0.28 -8.99 12.46
CA THR A 32 1.07 -9.38 11.30
C THR A 32 0.98 -8.33 10.20
N PHE A 33 -0.23 -7.84 9.91
CA PHE A 33 -0.44 -6.75 8.95
C PHE A 33 0.36 -5.49 9.34
N LEU A 34 0.30 -5.10 10.62
CA LEU A 34 1.01 -3.92 11.11
C LEU A 34 2.52 -4.09 11.07
N ARG A 35 3.05 -5.29 11.33
CA ARG A 35 4.50 -5.58 11.16
C ARG A 35 4.92 -5.41 9.71
N ASP A 36 4.10 -5.85 8.76
CA ASP A 36 4.35 -5.67 7.33
C ASP A 36 4.34 -4.18 6.93
N VAL A 37 3.39 -3.40 7.46
CA VAL A 37 3.39 -1.93 7.31
C VAL A 37 4.64 -1.32 7.91
N LYS A 38 5.04 -1.75 9.12
CA LYS A 38 6.24 -1.26 9.80
C LYS A 38 7.50 -1.53 9.00
N ILE A 39 7.63 -2.71 8.40
CA ILE A 39 8.75 -3.06 7.51
C ILE A 39 8.83 -2.09 6.32
N VAL A 40 7.69 -1.73 5.71
CA VAL A 40 7.65 -0.74 4.61
C VAL A 40 8.03 0.67 5.08
N VAL A 41 7.55 1.09 6.24
CA VAL A 41 7.89 2.42 6.79
C VAL A 41 9.37 2.49 7.15
N ASP A 42 9.89 1.44 7.79
CA ASP A 42 11.26 1.34 8.26
C ASP A 42 12.27 1.14 7.13
N SER A 43 11.85 0.68 5.94
CA SER A 43 12.73 0.59 4.76
C SER A 43 13.12 1.97 4.21
N GLY A 44 12.27 2.98 4.47
CA GLY A 44 12.48 4.33 3.93
C GLY A 44 12.48 4.38 2.41
N ASP A 45 11.90 3.39 1.71
CA ASP A 45 11.89 3.30 0.25
C ASP A 45 10.53 2.90 -0.32
N LEU A 46 9.64 3.87 -0.49
CA LEU A 46 8.41 3.70 -1.26
C LEU A 46 8.67 3.76 -2.78
N GLY A 47 9.88 4.05 -3.25
CA GLY A 47 10.22 3.95 -4.68
C GLY A 47 10.35 2.50 -5.15
N ASN A 48 10.67 1.58 -4.23
CA ASN A 48 10.72 0.15 -4.52
C ASN A 48 9.31 -0.48 -4.50
N VAL A 49 8.55 -0.22 -5.57
CA VAL A 49 7.15 -0.64 -5.70
C VAL A 49 6.98 -2.15 -5.62
N GLU A 50 7.93 -2.94 -6.12
CA GLU A 50 7.87 -4.41 -6.04
C GLU A 50 7.96 -4.88 -4.58
N PHE A 51 8.92 -4.37 -3.81
CA PHE A 51 9.04 -4.68 -2.39
C PHE A 51 7.80 -4.27 -1.61
N VAL A 52 7.31 -3.04 -1.83
CA VAL A 52 6.10 -2.52 -1.17
C VAL A 52 4.89 -3.39 -1.51
N GLY A 53 4.71 -3.72 -2.79
CA GLY A 53 3.63 -4.58 -3.27
C GLY A 53 3.64 -5.96 -2.64
N ASN A 54 4.82 -6.60 -2.60
CA ASN A 54 5.00 -7.91 -2.00
C ASN A 54 4.69 -7.92 -0.49
N GLN A 55 5.23 -6.94 0.26
CA GLN A 55 5.05 -6.85 1.70
C GLN A 55 3.58 -6.54 2.07
N LEU A 56 2.95 -5.63 1.32
CA LEU A 56 1.58 -5.20 1.59
C LEU A 56 0.53 -6.08 0.92
N ARG A 57 0.93 -7.04 0.07
CA ARG A 57 0.03 -7.89 -0.72
C ARG A 57 -0.88 -7.08 -1.65
N ILE A 58 -0.30 -6.07 -2.29
CA ILE A 58 -0.93 -5.26 -3.33
C ILE A 58 -0.16 -5.43 -4.65
N VAL A 59 -0.87 -5.46 -5.77
CA VAL A 59 -0.28 -5.54 -7.11
C VAL A 59 -0.35 -4.15 -7.71
N CYS A 60 0.81 -3.54 -7.94
CA CYS A 60 0.90 -2.18 -8.45
C CYS A 60 1.94 -2.08 -9.55
N ASP A 61 1.66 -1.19 -10.51
CA ASP A 61 2.53 -0.86 -11.62
C ASP A 61 2.89 0.62 -11.58
N SER A 62 4.18 0.94 -11.75
CA SER A 62 4.63 2.32 -11.83
C SER A 62 4.28 2.91 -13.19
N GLY A 63 3.62 4.08 -13.19
CA GLY A 63 3.41 4.85 -14.41
C GLY A 63 4.68 5.50 -14.96
N SER A 64 4.52 6.19 -16.08
CA SER A 64 5.57 7.04 -16.64
C SER A 64 5.72 8.32 -15.81
N PRO A 65 6.94 8.89 -15.69
CA PRO A 65 7.14 10.20 -15.10
C PRO A 65 6.44 11.30 -15.90
N GLU A 66 5.66 12.13 -15.21
CA GLU A 66 4.95 13.27 -15.78
C GLU A 66 5.37 14.58 -15.10
N PRO A 67 5.50 15.69 -15.86
CA PRO A 67 5.86 16.98 -15.29
C PRO A 67 4.73 17.52 -14.38
N VAL A 68 5.07 17.79 -13.12
CA VAL A 68 4.17 18.47 -12.16
C VAL A 68 4.42 19.96 -12.27
N ARG A 69 3.35 20.74 -12.51
CA ARG A 69 3.42 22.19 -12.70
C ARG A 69 2.74 22.94 -11.55
N ASP A 70 3.22 24.13 -11.25
CA ASP A 70 2.48 25.09 -10.41
C ASP A 70 1.32 25.73 -11.20
N ARG A 71 0.61 26.66 -10.54
CA ARG A 71 -0.54 27.36 -11.13
C ARG A 71 -0.12 28.23 -12.33
N GLU A 72 1.12 28.68 -12.34
CA GLU A 72 1.73 29.51 -13.37
C GLU A 72 2.28 28.68 -14.55
N GLY A 73 2.24 27.34 -14.45
CA GLY A 73 2.71 26.42 -15.49
C GLY A 73 4.21 26.09 -15.40
N THR A 74 4.91 26.59 -14.39
CA THR A 74 6.32 26.27 -14.13
C THR A 74 6.44 24.84 -13.65
N ILE A 75 7.34 24.06 -14.25
CA ILE A 75 7.63 22.70 -13.82
C ILE A 75 8.30 22.76 -12.44
N LYS A 76 7.72 22.06 -11.45
CA LYS A 76 8.27 21.90 -10.08
C LYS A 76 8.97 20.58 -9.86
N GLY A 77 8.95 19.69 -10.86
CA GLY A 77 9.52 18.36 -10.80
C GLY A 77 8.72 17.38 -11.64
N TYR A 78 8.96 16.09 -11.39
CA TYR A 78 8.30 14.99 -12.09
C TYR A 78 7.61 14.07 -11.09
N GLY A 79 6.36 13.74 -11.35
CA GLY A 79 5.56 12.81 -10.58
C GLY A 79 5.44 11.46 -11.28
N VAL A 80 5.31 10.39 -10.51
CA VAL A 80 4.90 9.07 -11.01
C VAL A 80 3.71 8.62 -10.19
N ASP A 81 2.59 8.38 -10.87
CA ASP A 81 1.44 7.72 -10.27
C ASP A 81 1.64 6.21 -10.35
N VAL A 82 1.59 5.55 -9.20
CA VAL A 82 1.67 4.09 -9.08
C VAL A 82 0.24 3.55 -9.00
N LYS A 83 -0.15 2.75 -9.99
CA LYS A 83 -1.51 2.22 -10.12
C LYS A 83 -1.59 0.82 -9.52
N CYS A 84 -2.41 0.65 -8.49
CA CYS A 84 -2.65 -0.64 -7.86
C CYS A 84 -3.94 -1.28 -8.40
N THR A 85 -3.82 -2.48 -8.98
CA THR A 85 -4.91 -3.17 -9.71
C THR A 85 -5.52 -4.33 -8.92
N ALA A 86 -4.82 -4.84 -7.91
CA ALA A 86 -5.31 -5.86 -7.00
C ALA A 86 -4.74 -5.69 -5.59
N SER A 87 -5.48 -6.18 -4.60
CA SER A 87 -5.15 -6.10 -3.18
C SER A 87 -5.75 -7.29 -2.43
N SER A 88 -5.19 -7.58 -1.25
CA SER A 88 -5.77 -8.55 -0.32
C SER A 88 -7.09 -8.08 0.28
N LYS A 89 -7.83 -9.03 0.88
CA LYS A 89 -9.16 -8.80 1.49
C LYS A 89 -9.16 -7.81 2.67
N GLU A 90 -7.98 -7.46 3.18
CA GLU A 90 -7.77 -6.50 4.27
C GLU A 90 -7.98 -5.05 3.83
N TYR A 91 -8.01 -4.79 2.52
CA TYR A 91 -8.18 -3.46 1.97
C TYR A 91 -9.60 -3.26 1.43
N GLU A 92 -10.09 -2.03 1.55
CA GLU A 92 -11.39 -1.63 0.99
C GLU A 92 -11.28 -1.58 -0.54
N LYS A 93 -12.17 -2.26 -1.27
CA LYS A 93 -12.08 -2.36 -2.75
C LYS A 93 -12.67 -1.15 -3.46
N GLU A 94 -13.66 -0.53 -2.82
CA GLU A 94 -14.43 0.60 -3.31
C GLU A 94 -13.65 1.91 -3.20
N ARG A 95 -12.57 1.92 -2.40
CA ARG A 95 -11.70 3.07 -2.20
C ARG A 95 -10.38 2.85 -2.93
N ASN A 96 -9.96 3.85 -3.70
CA ASN A 96 -8.70 3.78 -4.43
C ASN A 96 -7.50 3.89 -3.48
N PHE A 97 -6.45 3.13 -3.80
CA PHE A 97 -5.11 3.39 -3.31
C PHE A 97 -4.59 4.68 -3.94
N ASN A 98 -4.03 5.58 -3.13
CA ASN A 98 -3.30 6.74 -3.65
C ASN A 98 -1.82 6.47 -3.42
N TYR A 99 -1.08 6.13 -4.47
CA TYR A 99 0.35 5.86 -4.40
C TYR A 99 1.08 6.74 -5.42
N GLY A 100 1.85 7.69 -4.93
CA GLY A 100 2.55 8.67 -5.76
C GLY A 100 3.99 8.86 -5.33
N LEU A 101 4.85 9.04 -6.33
CA LEU A 101 6.25 9.42 -6.18
C LEU A 101 6.43 10.80 -6.82
N PHE A 102 7.24 11.66 -6.22
CA PHE A 102 7.49 13.00 -6.74
C PHE A 102 8.96 13.37 -6.55
N TRP A 103 9.62 13.69 -7.65
CA TRP A 103 11.00 14.15 -7.72
C TRP A 103 10.98 15.66 -7.97
N PRO A 104 11.13 16.49 -6.92
CA PRO A 104 11.14 17.93 -7.09
C PRO A 104 12.37 18.37 -7.89
N ASP A 105 12.20 19.39 -8.71
CA ASP A 105 13.31 19.98 -9.47
C ASP A 105 14.28 20.71 -8.52
N GLY A 106 15.58 20.61 -8.81
CA GLY A 106 16.65 21.19 -8.00
C GLY A 106 16.88 20.56 -6.61
N MET A 107 16.10 19.54 -6.22
CA MET A 107 16.21 18.90 -4.91
C MET A 107 16.90 17.53 -5.00
N ASN A 108 17.72 17.22 -3.99
CA ASN A 108 18.45 15.95 -3.88
C ASN A 108 17.64 14.83 -3.20
N PHE A 109 16.32 14.93 -3.15
CA PHE A 109 15.44 13.89 -2.60
C PHE A 109 14.28 13.60 -3.54
N TYR A 110 13.50 12.58 -3.23
CA TYR A 110 12.15 12.40 -3.75
C TYR A 110 11.17 12.25 -2.59
N ARG A 111 9.92 12.64 -2.83
CA ARG A 111 8.79 12.45 -1.91
C ARG A 111 7.99 11.26 -2.37
N ALA A 112 7.50 10.47 -1.43
CA ALA A 112 6.56 9.40 -1.73
C ALA A 112 5.45 9.36 -0.71
N GLY A 113 4.25 9.00 -1.17
CA GLY A 113 3.08 8.82 -0.34
C GLY A 113 2.27 7.62 -0.81
N LEU A 114 1.76 6.85 0.14
CA LEU A 114 0.91 5.69 -0.07
C LEU A 114 -0.26 5.72 0.91
N SER A 115 -1.48 5.79 0.39
CA SER A 115 -2.73 5.69 1.15
C SER A 115 -3.36 4.32 0.94
N LEU A 116 -3.53 3.58 2.03
CA LEU A 116 -4.11 2.24 2.09
C LEU A 116 -5.47 2.32 2.79
N PRO A 117 -6.59 2.20 2.08
CA PRO A 117 -7.90 2.10 2.72
C PRO A 117 -8.07 0.70 3.32
N ILE A 118 -8.44 0.62 4.59
CA ILE A 118 -8.52 -0.65 5.33
C ILE A 118 -9.98 -1.09 5.43
N ASN A 119 -10.23 -2.37 5.16
CA ASN A 119 -11.54 -2.99 5.37
C ASN A 119 -11.69 -3.41 6.84
N GLY A 120 -12.29 -2.53 7.64
CA GLY A 120 -12.54 -2.79 9.07
C GLY A 120 -13.45 -3.99 9.36
N GLY A 121 -14.25 -4.43 8.37
CA GLY A 121 -15.09 -5.63 8.48
C GLY A 121 -14.31 -6.94 8.28
N ALA A 122 -13.21 -6.91 7.51
CA ALA A 122 -12.31 -8.04 7.34
C ALA A 122 -11.28 -8.15 8.47
N MET A 123 -10.83 -7.02 8.99
CA MET A 123 -9.82 -6.93 10.05
C MET A 123 -10.01 -5.62 10.83
N CYS A 124 -10.33 -5.72 12.12
CA CYS A 124 -10.32 -4.56 13.00
C CYS A 124 -8.95 -4.42 13.67
N ILE A 125 -8.21 -3.38 13.30
CA ILE A 125 -6.99 -2.97 13.99
C ILE A 125 -7.37 -1.91 15.00
N THR A 126 -7.00 -2.11 16.26
CA THR A 126 -7.26 -1.17 17.35
C THR A 126 -6.01 -0.32 17.66
N PRO A 127 -6.16 0.80 18.39
CA PRO A 127 -5.01 1.53 18.90
C PRO A 127 -4.06 0.70 19.78
N PHE A 128 -4.56 -0.34 20.45
CA PHE A 128 -3.72 -1.24 21.25
C PHE A 128 -2.76 -2.04 20.36
N ASP A 129 -3.23 -2.54 19.23
CA ASP A 129 -2.39 -3.25 18.25
C ASP A 129 -1.28 -2.34 17.69
N LEU A 130 -1.57 -1.04 17.53
CA LEU A 130 -0.57 -0.05 17.09
C LEU A 130 0.54 0.09 18.14
N LEU A 131 0.19 0.24 19.42
CA LEU A 131 1.15 0.32 20.52
C LEU A 131 1.98 -0.97 20.63
N GLU A 132 1.35 -2.14 20.46
CA GLU A 132 2.05 -3.43 20.53
C GLU A 132 3.13 -3.56 19.44
N VAL A 133 2.85 -3.11 18.21
CA VAL A 133 3.75 -3.30 17.07
C VAL A 133 4.76 -2.17 16.89
N PHE A 134 4.33 -0.93 17.08
CA PHE A 134 5.16 0.25 16.84
C PHE A 134 5.82 0.79 18.11
N GLY A 135 5.37 0.36 19.29
CA GLY A 135 5.81 0.92 20.56
C GLY A 135 5.26 2.33 20.72
N ASP A 136 6.12 3.33 20.55
CA ASP A 136 5.72 4.74 20.69
C ASP A 136 4.96 5.24 19.46
N VAL A 137 3.68 5.56 19.64
CA VAL A 137 2.82 6.17 18.63
C VAL A 137 2.18 7.43 19.18
N GLU A 138 2.34 8.53 18.45
CA GLU A 138 1.77 9.82 18.83
C GLU A 138 0.29 9.86 18.46
N LYS A 139 -0.58 10.07 19.46
CA LYS A 139 -2.01 10.32 19.24
C LYS A 139 -2.24 11.81 19.01
N TYR A 140 -2.91 12.18 17.93
CA TYR A 140 -3.28 13.58 17.68
C TYR A 140 -4.67 13.71 17.04
N PRO A 141 -5.40 14.80 17.33
CA PRO A 141 -6.70 15.05 16.74
C PRO A 141 -6.56 15.41 15.25
N VAL A 142 -7.43 14.88 14.41
CA VAL A 142 -7.53 15.30 13.01
C VAL A 142 -8.56 16.42 12.93
N SER A 143 -8.23 17.50 12.21
CA SER A 143 -8.97 18.77 12.19
C SER A 143 -10.40 18.71 11.63
N HIS A 144 -10.93 17.54 11.30
CA HIS A 144 -12.29 17.36 10.80
C HIS A 144 -13.01 16.20 11.52
N TRP A 145 -14.25 16.48 11.95
CA TRP A 145 -15.24 15.51 12.47
C TRP A 145 -14.90 14.77 13.77
N GLY A 146 -13.94 15.25 14.57
CA GLY A 146 -13.63 14.64 15.87
C GLY A 146 -12.96 13.26 15.77
N SER A 147 -12.37 12.95 14.62
CA SER A 147 -11.58 11.73 14.42
C SER A 147 -10.18 11.87 15.05
N TRP A 148 -9.62 10.74 15.46
CA TRP A 148 -8.28 10.63 16.01
C TRP A 148 -7.39 9.85 15.05
N SER A 149 -6.13 10.25 15.00
CA SER A 149 -5.09 9.48 14.31
C SER A 149 -3.96 9.14 15.28
N TYR A 150 -3.26 8.07 14.93
CA TYR A 150 -1.99 7.70 15.55
C TYR A 150 -0.89 7.81 14.52
N MET A 151 0.30 8.26 14.93
CA MET A 151 1.45 8.36 14.04
C MET A 151 2.66 7.65 14.62
N TYR A 152 3.28 6.84 13.77
CA TYR A 152 4.62 6.34 13.97
C TYR A 152 5.57 7.10 13.04
N LYS A 153 6.69 7.60 13.58
CA LYS A 153 7.65 8.41 12.83
C LYS A 153 9.07 7.87 13.01
N ARG A 154 9.77 7.71 11.89
CA ARG A 154 11.21 7.44 11.80
C ARG A 154 11.93 8.68 11.27
N SER A 155 12.33 9.55 12.20
CA SER A 155 12.98 10.83 11.86
C SER A 155 14.36 10.65 11.23
N ASP A 156 15.06 9.57 11.57
CA ASP A 156 16.38 9.19 11.04
C ASP A 156 16.37 8.94 9.52
N ILE A 157 15.23 8.49 8.98
CA ILE A 157 15.05 8.19 7.55
C ILE A 157 13.89 8.98 6.92
N ASN A 158 13.43 10.05 7.60
CA ASN A 158 12.33 10.92 7.16
C ASN A 158 11.08 10.17 6.67
N SER A 159 10.69 9.11 7.38
CA SER A 159 9.55 8.24 7.04
C SER A 159 8.51 8.24 8.17
N ARG A 160 7.24 8.07 7.84
CA ARG A 160 6.15 7.97 8.82
C ARG A 160 4.97 7.17 8.32
N ALA A 161 4.23 6.58 9.25
CA ALA A 161 2.88 6.05 9.03
C ALA A 161 1.88 6.78 9.92
N VAL A 162 0.72 7.10 9.36
CA VAL A 162 -0.43 7.68 10.05
C VAL A 162 -1.60 6.70 9.93
N PHE A 163 -2.24 6.40 11.05
CA PHE A 163 -3.35 5.47 11.17
C PHE A 163 -4.60 6.25 11.56
N SER A 164 -5.57 6.37 10.65
CA SER A 164 -6.84 7.06 10.93
C SER A 164 -7.84 6.11 11.56
N ILE A 165 -8.46 6.53 12.67
CA ILE A 165 -9.48 5.75 13.37
C ILE A 165 -10.88 6.15 12.91
N ASP A 166 -11.64 5.17 12.45
CA ASP A 166 -13.04 5.32 12.06
C ASP A 166 -13.95 5.32 13.29
N GLY A 167 -15.22 5.73 13.11
CA GLY A 167 -16.18 5.84 14.21
C GLY A 167 -16.48 4.53 14.95
N ASN A 168 -16.13 3.37 14.38
CA ASN A 168 -16.23 2.06 15.02
C ASN A 168 -15.02 1.71 15.91
N GLY A 169 -14.02 2.59 16.01
CA GLY A 169 -12.82 2.39 16.82
C GLY A 169 -11.72 1.56 16.14
N CYS A 170 -11.92 1.12 14.90
CA CYS A 170 -10.91 0.41 14.11
C CYS A 170 -10.14 1.39 13.20
N VAL A 171 -8.92 1.02 12.80
CA VAL A 171 -8.19 1.73 11.74
C VAL A 171 -8.94 1.56 10.40
N GLY A 172 -9.38 2.67 9.80
CA GLY A 172 -10.00 2.69 8.47
C GLY A 172 -9.05 3.10 7.34
N GLY A 173 -7.86 3.60 7.69
CA GLY A 173 -6.89 4.06 6.72
C GLY A 173 -5.48 4.12 7.29
N VAL A 174 -4.51 3.76 6.45
CA VAL A 174 -3.09 3.92 6.73
C VAL A 174 -2.48 4.81 5.66
N TYR A 175 -1.78 5.86 6.07
CA TYR A 175 -1.03 6.73 5.18
C TYR A 175 0.46 6.66 5.51
N VAL A 176 1.24 6.11 4.57
CA VAL A 176 2.70 6.08 4.65
C VAL A 176 3.26 7.23 3.82
N SER A 177 4.22 7.99 4.35
CA SER A 177 4.89 9.05 3.59
C SER A 177 6.35 9.17 3.98
N MET A 178 7.18 9.59 3.02
CA MET A 178 8.61 9.79 3.24
C MET A 178 9.22 10.83 2.31
N ASN A 179 10.36 11.36 2.73
CA ASN A 179 11.29 12.11 1.88
C ASN A 179 12.64 11.36 1.86
N ARG A 180 12.95 10.68 0.76
CA ARG A 180 14.19 9.88 0.64
C ARG A 180 15.25 10.65 -0.12
N GLU A 181 16.44 10.79 0.47
CA GLU A 181 17.60 11.36 -0.21
C GLU A 181 18.02 10.47 -1.40
N ARG A 182 18.42 11.12 -2.50
CA ARG A 182 19.02 10.44 -3.63
C ARG A 182 20.47 10.19 -3.28
N VAL A 183 20.86 8.92 -3.19
CA VAL A 183 22.28 8.57 -3.22
C VAL A 183 22.78 8.95 -4.61
N ARG A 184 23.73 9.90 -4.67
CA ARG A 184 24.39 10.31 -5.91
C ARG A 184 25.29 9.21 -6.44
#